data_AF-A0A7S2EZG5-F1
#
_entry.id   AF-A0A7S2EZG5-F1
#
_cell.length_a   1.000
_cell.length_b   1.000
_cell.length_c   1.000
_cell.angle_alpha   90.00
_cell.angle_beta   90.00
_cell.angle_gamma   90.00
#
_symmetry.space_group_name_H-M   'P 1'
#
loop_
_entity.id
_entity.type
_entity.pdbx_description
1 polymer ?
#
loop_
_entity_poly.entity_id
_entity_poly.type
_entity_poly.pdbx_seq_one_letter_code
_entity_poly.pdbx_strand_id
1 'polypeptide(L)'
;VNYWAVGIDCCQHLGSFSCDDSRSTRGGHAVVMLDAGFPCPGCNTASFRAAVDKAERAHDLVSAPDALFVRWVRDPAEVSTLILWQSVLSLVMSLLLSFIGCWTVGTIAWYYGAGLVWDDAAGGGLWNAHRYKQVV
;
A
#
# COMPACT_ATOMS: atom_id res chain seq x y z
N VAL A 1 -23.00 -7.40 21.67
CA VAL A 1 -21.90 -7.09 20.75
C VAL A 1 -22.52 -6.72 19.41
N ASN A 2 -22.23 -5.52 18.89
CA ASN A 2 -22.86 -5.02 17.66
C ASN A 2 -21.78 -4.92 16.57
N TYR A 3 -22.11 -5.33 15.35
CA TYR A 3 -21.22 -5.24 14.19
C TYR A 3 -21.93 -4.53 13.03
N TRP A 4 -21.20 -3.68 12.33
CA TRP A 4 -21.67 -2.98 11.14
C TRP A 4 -20.92 -3.45 9.91
N ALA A 5 -21.69 -3.89 8.92
CA ALA A 5 -21.18 -4.14 7.58
C ALA A 5 -20.82 -2.80 6.92
N VAL A 6 -19.55 -2.56 6.63
CA VAL A 6 -19.08 -1.35 5.94
C VAL A 6 -18.28 -1.68 4.70
N GLY A 7 -18.35 -0.79 3.71
CA GLY A 7 -17.66 -0.88 2.44
C GLY A 7 -17.71 0.47 1.70
N ILE A 8 -16.95 0.58 0.62
CA ILE A 8 -16.99 1.75 -0.28
C ILE A 8 -17.89 1.42 -1.46
N ASP A 9 -18.65 2.40 -1.92
CA ASP A 9 -19.53 2.29 -3.10
C ASP A 9 -20.67 1.24 -2.95
N CYS A 10 -21.27 1.17 -1.76
CA CYS A 10 -22.36 0.22 -1.49
C CYS A 10 -23.71 0.57 -2.16
N CYS A 11 -23.82 1.75 -2.77
CA CYS A 11 -25.04 2.26 -3.39
C CYS A 11 -25.03 1.94 -4.88
N GLN A 12 -25.89 1.02 -5.33
CA GLN A 12 -26.01 0.70 -6.75
C GLN A 12 -27.01 1.63 -7.47
N HIS A 13 -26.89 1.72 -8.79
CA HIS A 13 -27.65 2.64 -9.64
C HIS A 13 -29.19 2.53 -9.55
N LEU A 14 -29.74 1.39 -9.10
CA LEU A 14 -31.19 1.14 -9.05
C LEU A 14 -31.74 0.98 -7.61
N GLY A 15 -31.10 1.61 -6.61
CA GLY A 15 -31.61 1.63 -5.24
C GLY A 15 -31.38 0.34 -4.45
N SER A 16 -30.62 -0.61 -4.98
CA SER A 16 -30.08 -1.72 -4.19
C SER A 16 -28.88 -1.25 -3.35
N PHE A 17 -28.92 -1.60 -2.07
CA PHE A 17 -27.77 -1.49 -1.17
C PHE A 17 -27.08 -2.85 -1.08
N SER A 18 -25.80 -2.92 -1.44
CA SER A 18 -24.97 -4.12 -1.31
C SER A 18 -23.52 -3.68 -1.10
N CYS A 19 -22.94 -3.97 0.06
CA CYS A 19 -21.54 -3.70 0.36
C CYS A 19 -20.72 -4.97 0.11
N ASP A 20 -19.80 -4.94 -0.85
CA ASP A 20 -18.97 -6.09 -1.23
C ASP A 20 -19.82 -7.37 -1.40
N ASP A 21 -19.43 -8.48 -0.78
CA ASP A 21 -20.09 -9.77 -0.86
C ASP A 21 -21.25 -9.93 0.15
N SER A 22 -21.76 -8.86 0.76
CA SER A 22 -22.77 -8.97 1.82
C SER A 22 -24.11 -9.59 1.38
N ARG A 23 -24.44 -9.53 0.09
CA ARG A 23 -25.62 -10.20 -0.49
C ARG A 23 -25.29 -11.51 -1.22
N SER A 24 -24.02 -11.92 -1.22
CA SER A 24 -23.60 -13.16 -1.84
C SER A 24 -23.91 -14.35 -0.93
N THR A 25 -24.51 -15.41 -1.47
CA THR A 25 -24.71 -16.67 -0.73
C THR A 25 -23.40 -17.34 -0.32
N ARG A 26 -22.28 -16.92 -0.93
CA ARG A 26 -20.92 -17.39 -0.62
C ARG A 26 -20.14 -16.40 0.26
N GLY A 27 -20.71 -15.23 0.58
CA GLY A 27 -20.13 -14.20 1.45
C GLY A 27 -20.23 -14.54 2.93
N GLY A 28 -19.70 -15.69 3.34
CA GLY A 28 -19.84 -16.20 4.72
C GLY A 28 -18.80 -15.69 5.72
N HIS A 29 -17.81 -14.93 5.24
CA HIS A 29 -16.70 -14.48 6.07
C HIS A 29 -16.73 -12.97 6.26
N ALA A 30 -16.38 -12.53 7.48
CA ALA A 30 -16.31 -11.13 7.84
C ALA A 30 -14.89 -10.81 8.35
N VAL A 31 -14.27 -9.79 7.78
CA VAL A 31 -12.95 -9.29 8.18
C VAL A 31 -13.13 -8.02 8.98
N VAL A 32 -12.59 -7.99 10.20
CA VAL A 32 -12.62 -6.80 11.06
C VAL A 32 -11.64 -5.76 10.53
N MET A 33 -12.11 -4.53 10.39
CA MET A 33 -11.28 -3.41 9.95
C MET A 33 -10.53 -2.81 11.14
N LEU A 34 -9.20 -2.76 11.02
CA LEU A 34 -8.32 -2.12 12.00
C LEU A 34 -8.60 -0.61 12.03
N ASP A 35 -8.63 -0.04 13.24
CA ASP A 35 -8.91 1.37 13.49
C ASP A 35 -10.18 1.89 12.78
N ALA A 36 -11.19 1.03 12.59
CA ALA A 36 -12.45 1.37 11.94
C ALA A 36 -12.30 1.93 10.50
N GLY A 37 -11.16 1.67 9.84
CA GLY A 37 -10.80 2.33 8.59
C GLY A 37 -10.64 1.39 7.40
N PHE A 38 -11.00 1.90 6.22
CA PHE A 38 -10.86 1.22 4.92
C PHE A 38 -10.75 2.27 3.81
N PRO A 39 -9.81 2.16 2.83
CA PRO A 39 -8.94 1.02 2.50
C PRO A 39 -7.65 0.89 3.34
N CYS A 40 -7.37 1.86 4.21
CA CYS A 40 -6.24 1.84 5.15
C CYS A 40 -6.73 1.96 6.60
N PRO A 41 -5.96 1.48 7.60
CA PRO A 41 -6.31 1.66 9.01
C PRO A 41 -6.52 3.15 9.32
N GLY A 42 -7.65 3.49 9.95
CA GLY A 42 -8.03 4.86 10.28
C GLY A 42 -8.58 5.71 9.13
N CYS A 43 -8.49 5.25 7.88
CA CYS A 43 -9.00 5.98 6.71
C CYS A 43 -10.53 5.90 6.60
N ASN A 44 -11.19 7.00 6.23
CA ASN A 44 -12.64 7.10 6.06
C ASN A 44 -13.51 6.74 7.28
N THR A 45 -12.92 6.68 8.47
CA THR A 45 -13.62 6.38 9.74
C THR A 45 -14.81 7.31 9.98
N ALA A 46 -14.62 8.61 9.73
CA ALA A 46 -15.68 9.61 9.87
C ALA A 46 -16.85 9.34 8.90
N SER A 47 -16.55 8.95 7.66
CA SER A 47 -17.57 8.63 6.65
C SER A 47 -18.35 7.36 7.03
N PHE A 48 -17.68 6.35 7.56
CA PHE A 48 -18.35 5.13 8.04
C PHE A 48 -19.23 5.41 9.25
N ARG A 49 -18.78 6.24 10.21
CA ARG A 49 -19.63 6.68 11.33
C ARG A 49 -20.85 7.47 10.86
N ALA A 50 -20.69 8.37 9.88
CA ALA A 50 -21.81 9.10 9.29
C ALA A 50 -22.80 8.17 8.54
N ALA A 51 -22.29 7.12 7.89
CA ALA A 51 -23.13 6.10 7.25
C ALA A 51 -23.93 5.29 8.28
N VAL A 52 -23.31 4.95 9.42
CA VAL A 52 -24.02 4.30 10.54
C VAL A 52 -25.10 5.22 11.11
N ASP A 53 -24.81 6.49 11.43
CA ASP A 53 -25.81 7.44 11.94
C ASP A 53 -27.00 7.59 10.96
N LYS A 54 -26.73 7.61 9.65
CA LYS A 54 -27.79 7.61 8.64
C LYS A 54 -28.63 6.33 8.66
N ALA A 55 -28.00 5.16 8.79
CA ALA A 55 -28.69 3.88 8.82
C ALA A 55 -29.51 3.70 10.12
N GLU A 56 -28.96 4.15 11.26
CA GLU A 56 -29.63 4.17 12.55
C GLU A 56 -30.94 4.95 12.49
N ARG A 57 -30.89 6.17 11.94
CA ARG A 57 -32.08 7.02 11.81
C ARG A 57 -33.09 6.49 10.78
N ALA A 58 -32.61 5.86 9.71
CA ALA A 58 -33.48 5.33 8.66
C ALA A 58 -34.24 4.06 9.10
N HIS A 59 -33.64 3.26 9.98
CA HIS A 59 -34.18 1.96 10.40
C HIS A 59 -34.54 1.88 11.88
N ASP A 60 -34.49 3.01 12.60
CA ASP A 60 -34.76 3.14 14.03
C ASP A 60 -33.93 2.15 14.88
N LEU A 61 -32.63 2.05 14.55
CA LEU A 61 -31.67 1.15 15.19
C LEU A 61 -30.80 1.93 16.20
N VAL A 62 -30.34 1.23 17.24
CA VAL A 62 -29.43 1.78 18.25
C VAL A 62 -28.11 1.00 18.26
N SER A 63 -26.99 1.65 17.94
CA SER A 63 -25.67 1.03 18.05
C SER A 63 -25.05 1.21 19.43
N ALA A 64 -24.24 0.21 19.82
CA ALA A 64 -23.32 0.36 20.93
C ALA A 64 -22.15 1.30 20.54
N PRO A 65 -21.57 2.04 21.51
CA PRO A 65 -20.48 3.00 21.24
C PRO A 65 -19.20 2.36 20.67
N ASP A 66 -18.95 1.07 20.94
CA ASP A 66 -17.83 0.29 20.39
C ASP A 66 -18.31 -0.75 19.37
N ALA A 67 -19.13 -0.32 18.39
CA ALA A 67 -19.53 -1.21 17.31
C ALA A 67 -18.35 -1.56 16.40
N LEU A 68 -18.16 -2.85 16.13
CA LEU A 68 -17.09 -3.34 15.28
C LEU A 68 -17.45 -3.15 13.81
N PHE A 69 -16.54 -2.55 13.05
CA PHE A 69 -16.68 -2.42 11.60
C PHE A 69 -16.10 -3.65 10.91
N VAL A 70 -16.95 -4.31 10.14
CA VAL A 70 -16.61 -5.54 9.43
C VAL A 70 -16.89 -5.40 7.94
N ARG A 71 -16.02 -5.99 7.13
CA ARG A 71 -16.22 -6.12 5.69
C ARG A 71 -16.57 -7.55 5.35
N TRP A 72 -17.65 -7.72 4.59
CA TRP A 72 -18.11 -9.03 4.13
C TRP A 72 -17.35 -9.45 2.88
N VAL A 73 -16.78 -10.66 2.93
CA VAL A 73 -15.97 -11.22 1.86
C VAL A 73 -16.30 -12.68 1.66
N ARG A 74 -16.22 -13.11 0.40
CA ARG A 74 -16.41 -14.50 0.03
C ARG A 74 -15.28 -15.41 0.48
N ASP A 75 -14.04 -14.96 0.33
CA ASP A 75 -12.86 -15.73 0.73
C ASP A 75 -11.88 -14.82 1.47
N PRO A 76 -11.58 -15.07 2.75
CA PRO A 76 -10.60 -14.28 3.49
C PRO A 76 -9.19 -14.40 2.89
N ALA A 77 -8.88 -15.50 2.20
CA ALA A 77 -7.58 -15.67 1.55
C ALA A 77 -7.40 -14.66 0.41
N GLU A 78 -8.45 -14.35 -0.36
CA GLU A 78 -8.39 -13.40 -1.46
C GLU A 78 -7.99 -12.00 -0.98
N VAL A 79 -8.56 -11.55 0.15
CA VAL A 79 -8.21 -10.26 0.78
C VAL A 79 -6.73 -10.21 1.15
N SER A 80 -6.23 -11.28 1.75
CA SER A 80 -4.81 -11.36 2.12
C SER A 80 -3.90 -11.33 0.89
N THR A 81 -4.26 -12.05 -0.18
CA THR A 81 -3.47 -12.07 -1.41
C THR A 81 -3.45 -10.72 -2.11
N LEU A 82 -4.57 -9.98 -2.10
CA LEU A 82 -4.65 -8.64 -2.66
C LEU A 82 -3.72 -7.65 -1.92
N ILE A 83 -3.78 -7.65 -0.59
CA ILE A 83 -2.94 -6.78 0.25
C ILE A 83 -1.45 -7.14 0.09
N LEU A 84 -1.14 -8.44 0.07
CA LEU A 84 0.22 -8.92 -0.18
C LEU A 84 0.72 -8.48 -1.56
N TRP A 85 -0.10 -8.61 -2.60
CA TRP A 85 0.28 -8.22 -3.95
C TRP A 85 0.56 -6.72 -4.06
N GLN A 86 -0.30 -5.88 -3.48
CA GLN A 86 -0.09 -4.44 -3.47
C GLN A 86 1.17 -4.04 -2.69
N SER A 87 1.46 -4.74 -1.59
CA SER A 87 2.67 -4.55 -0.81
C SER A 87 3.93 -4.96 -1.59
N VAL A 88 3.90 -6.15 -2.20
CA VAL A 88 5.02 -6.67 -3.02
C VAL A 88 5.30 -5.73 -4.20
N LEU A 89 4.27 -5.28 -4.92
CA LEU A 89 4.45 -4.35 -6.03
C LEU A 89 5.08 -3.03 -5.59
N SER A 90 4.62 -2.44 -4.48
CA SER A 90 5.20 -1.18 -3.98
C SER A 90 6.67 -1.33 -3.55
N LEU A 91 7.03 -2.45 -2.93
CA LEU A 91 8.41 -2.77 -2.58
C LEU A 91 9.29 -2.96 -3.82
N VAL A 92 8.82 -3.73 -4.81
CA VAL A 92 9.54 -3.95 -6.07
C VAL A 92 9.75 -2.64 -6.82
N MET A 93 8.72 -1.79 -6.91
CA MET A 93 8.84 -0.47 -7.53
C MET A 93 9.85 0.42 -6.81
N SER A 94 9.88 0.39 -5.48
CA SER A 94 10.85 1.15 -4.68
C SER A 94 12.28 0.66 -4.92
N LEU A 95 12.50 -0.66 -4.92
CA LEU A 95 13.80 -1.27 -5.22
C LEU A 95 14.30 -0.94 -6.62
N LEU A 96 13.41 -1.00 -7.62
CA LEU A 96 13.74 -0.65 -9.00
C LEU A 96 14.15 0.82 -9.13
N LEU A 97 13.39 1.74 -8.51
CA LEU A 97 13.71 3.16 -8.51
C LEU A 97 15.05 3.45 -7.81
N SER A 98 15.32 2.81 -6.67
CA SER A 98 16.61 2.92 -5.99
C SER A 98 17.77 2.38 -6.83
N PHE A 99 17.58 1.22 -7.47
CA PHE A 99 18.58 0.62 -8.34
C PHE A 99 18.91 1.52 -9.54
N ILE A 100 17.89 2.07 -10.20
CA ILE A 100 18.04 3.02 -11.31
C ILE A 100 18.75 4.30 -10.81
N GLY A 101 18.38 4.81 -9.64
CA GLY A 101 19.02 5.97 -9.02
C GLY A 101 20.52 5.73 -8.77
N CYS A 102 20.89 4.63 -8.12
CA CYS A 102 22.29 4.29 -7.89
C CYS A 102 23.06 4.04 -9.20
N TRP A 103 22.43 3.42 -10.20
CA TRP A 103 23.03 3.16 -11.50
C TRP A 103 23.34 4.45 -12.26
N THR A 104 22.40 5.40 -12.29
CA THR A 104 22.59 6.70 -12.94
C THR A 104 23.65 7.55 -12.24
N VAL A 105 23.65 7.61 -10.90
CA VAL A 105 24.70 8.33 -10.15
C VAL A 105 26.07 7.69 -10.36
N GLY A 106 26.16 6.36 -10.36
CA GLY A 106 27.42 5.63 -10.58
C GLY A 106 27.99 5.87 -11.98
N THR A 107 27.15 5.83 -13.02
CA THR A 107 27.58 6.10 -14.40
C THR A 107 28.01 7.55 -14.62
N ILE A 108 27.30 8.50 -14.00
CA ILE A 108 27.68 9.92 -13.99
C ILE A 108 29.05 10.10 -13.30
N ALA A 109 29.23 9.56 -12.09
CA ALA A 109 30.49 9.68 -11.36
C ALA A 109 31.68 9.07 -12.14
N TRP A 110 31.45 7.96 -12.85
CA TRP A 110 32.43 7.35 -13.74
C TRP A 110 32.75 8.24 -14.94
N TYR A 111 31.74 8.80 -15.61
CA TYR A 111 31.91 9.68 -16.77
C TYR A 111 32.68 10.97 -16.44
N TYR A 112 32.40 11.59 -15.29
CA TYR A 112 33.10 12.80 -14.83
C TYR A 112 34.47 12.51 -14.22
N GLY A 113 34.92 11.24 -14.19
CA GLY A 113 36.25 10.87 -13.74
C GLY A 113 36.51 11.16 -12.27
N ALA A 114 35.45 11.25 -11.44
CA ALA A 114 35.60 11.54 -10.01
C ALA A 114 36.54 10.54 -9.33
N GLY A 115 36.57 9.27 -9.77
CA GLY A 115 37.47 8.24 -9.25
C GLY A 115 38.96 8.48 -9.50
N LEU A 116 39.35 9.21 -10.55
CA LEU A 116 40.77 9.49 -10.84
C LEU A 116 41.34 10.59 -9.94
N VAL A 117 40.51 11.51 -9.46
CA VAL A 117 40.94 12.63 -8.60
C VAL A 117 41.19 12.16 -7.16
N TRP A 118 40.51 11.10 -6.69
CA TRP A 118 40.73 10.55 -5.34
C TRP A 118 42.04 9.77 -5.22
N ASP A 119 42.56 9.17 -6.29
CA ASP A 119 43.83 8.43 -6.26
C ASP A 119 45.04 9.38 -6.03
N ASP A 120 44.98 10.61 -6.56
CA ASP A 120 46.02 11.62 -6.36
C ASP A 120 45.99 12.25 -4.95
N ALA A 121 44.81 12.30 -4.31
CA ALA A 121 44.62 12.89 -2.99
C ALA A 121 44.76 11.90 -1.83
N ALA A 122 44.50 10.61 -2.05
CA ALA A 122 44.51 9.58 -1.01
C ALA A 122 45.83 8.80 -0.89
N GLY A 123 46.82 9.06 -1.75
CA GLY A 123 48.14 8.46 -1.62
C GLY A 123 48.12 6.93 -1.75
N GLY A 124 47.79 6.43 -2.93
CA GLY A 124 48.07 5.04 -3.34
C GLY A 124 46.89 4.08 -3.23
N GLY A 125 46.11 3.98 -4.32
CA GLY A 125 45.21 2.86 -4.58
C GLY A 125 45.97 1.58 -4.96
N LEU A 126 45.66 0.49 -4.26
CA LEU A 126 46.23 -0.87 -4.34
C LEU A 126 46.04 -1.63 -5.66
N TRP A 127 45.53 -0.99 -6.72
CA TRP A 127 45.34 -1.61 -8.03
C TRP A 127 46.07 -0.79 -9.08
N ASN A 128 47.36 -1.10 -9.23
CA ASN A 128 48.20 -0.66 -10.34
C ASN A 128 47.55 -1.00 -11.68
N ALA A 129 46.69 -0.09 -12.17
CA ALA A 129 46.32 -0.04 -13.58
C ALA A 129 47.57 0.40 -14.35
N HIS A 130 48.28 -0.60 -14.84
CA HIS A 130 49.40 -0.46 -15.74
C HIS A 130 49.12 0.60 -16.82
N ARG A 131 49.93 1.66 -16.79
CA ARG A 131 50.51 2.35 -17.95
C ARG A 131 49.68 2.25 -19.24
N TYR A 132 48.83 3.23 -19.49
CA TYR A 132 48.70 3.76 -20.86
C TYR A 132 48.60 5.29 -20.79
N LYS A 133 49.70 5.93 -21.18
CA LYS A 133 49.80 7.26 -21.82
C LYS A 133 51.28 7.64 -21.80
N GLN A 134 52.02 6.97 -22.66
CA GLN A 134 53.27 7.47 -23.20
C GLN A 134 52.99 7.83 -24.66
N VAL A 135 53.28 9.08 -25.01
CA VAL A 135 53.66 9.58 -26.34
C VAL A 135 52.56 9.52 -27.42
N VAL A 136 51.94 10.67 -27.75
CA VAL A 136 52.35 11.68 -28.76
C VAL A 136 51.69 13.00 -28.38
#